data_AF-A0A800A764-F1
#
_entry.id   AF-A0A800A764-F1
#
_cell.length_a   1.000
_cell.length_b   1.000
_cell.length_c   1.000
_cell.angle_alpha   90.00
_cell.angle_beta   90.00
_cell.angle_gamma   90.00
#
_symmetry.space_group_name_H-M   'P 1'
#
loop_
_entity.id
_entity.type
_entity.pdbx_description
1 polymer ?
#
loop_
_entity_poly.entity_id
_entity_poly.type
_entity_poly.pdbx_seq_one_letter_code
_entity_poly.pdbx_strand_id
1 'polypeptide(L)' 'MERPAEPAVKTPVVRTIDLSESGYKLPPLSLLDQGTGGEINRRLLEETARQLEDTLLQHGVDAQLTKIVPGPTVTRYEIE' A
#
# COMPACT_ATOMS: atom_id res chain seq x y z
N MET A 1 37.28 -11.13 22.29
CA MET A 1 36.18 -10.39 21.62
C MET A 1 36.67 -10.09 20.21
N GLU A 2 36.55 -11.04 19.28
CA GLU A 2 36.75 -10.76 17.85
C GLU A 2 35.41 -11.00 17.16
N ARG A 3 34.90 -9.96 16.51
CA ARG A 3 33.69 -10.04 15.70
C ARG A 3 34.11 -10.56 14.32
N PRO A 4 33.52 -11.65 13.80
CA PRO A 4 33.81 -12.10 12.45
C PRO A 4 33.21 -11.11 11.44
N ALA A 5 33.96 -10.83 10.36
CA ALA A 5 33.56 -9.93 9.30
C ALA A 5 32.44 -10.53 8.44
N GLU A 6 31.37 -9.76 8.24
CA GLU A 6 30.23 -10.09 7.38
C GLU A 6 30.64 -10.02 5.88
N PRO A 7 30.21 -10.97 5.02
CA PRO A 7 30.60 -11.00 3.61
C PRO A 7 29.89 -9.90 2.81
N ALA A 8 30.66 -9.16 2.01
CA ALA A 8 30.19 -8.03 1.22
C ALA A 8 29.15 -8.43 0.14
N VAL A 9 27.94 -7.89 0.26
CA VAL A 9 26.87 -7.96 -0.75
C VAL A 9 27.28 -7.14 -1.96
N LYS A 10 27.42 -7.78 -3.14
CA LYS A 10 27.76 -7.11 -4.40
C LYS A 10 26.53 -6.35 -4.91
N THR A 11 26.49 -5.04 -4.69
CA THR A 11 25.44 -4.14 -5.19
C THR A 11 25.37 -4.21 -6.72
N PRO A 12 24.18 -4.33 -7.33
CA PRO A 12 24.03 -4.28 -8.78
C PRO A 12 24.45 -2.89 -9.28
N VAL A 13 25.35 -2.87 -10.27
CA VAL A 13 25.83 -1.63 -10.90
C VAL A 13 24.70 -1.04 -11.73
N VAL A 14 24.01 -0.05 -11.16
CA VAL A 14 23.06 0.80 -11.88
C VAL A 14 23.87 1.66 -12.85
N ARG A 15 23.62 1.52 -14.15
CA ARG A 15 24.23 2.36 -15.18
C ARG A 15 23.50 3.70 -15.20
N THR A 16 24.14 4.74 -14.67
CA THR A 16 23.71 6.13 -14.84
C THR A 16 23.97 6.58 -16.27
N ILE A 17 22.92 7.07 -16.93
CA ILE A 17 23.02 7.71 -18.24
C ILE A 17 23.42 9.17 -17.97
N ASP A 18 24.53 9.62 -18.56
CA ASP A 18 24.96 11.00 -18.44
C ASP A 18 24.16 11.88 -19.41
N LEU A 19 23.30 12.75 -18.84
CA LEU A 19 22.41 13.64 -19.58
C LEU A 19 22.97 15.07 -19.71
N SER A 20 24.26 15.27 -19.39
CA SER A 20 24.86 16.61 -19.34
C SER A 20 25.04 17.24 -20.73
N GLU A 21 25.29 16.42 -21.76
CA GLU A 21 25.52 16.89 -23.13
C GLU A 21 24.23 17.27 -23.88
N SER A 22 23.07 16.80 -23.40
CA SER A 22 21.77 16.98 -24.08
C SER A 22 21.03 18.25 -23.68
N GLY A 23 21.64 19.13 -22.87
CA GLY A 23 21.01 20.38 -22.39
C GLY A 23 19.80 20.15 -21.46
N TYR A 24 19.61 18.91 -21.01
CA TYR A 24 18.51 18.50 -20.17
C TYR A 24 18.66 19.07 -18.75
N LYS A 25 17.62 19.72 -18.25
CA LYS A 25 17.53 20.18 -16.85
C LYS A 25 16.53 19.30 -16.12
N LEU A 26 16.94 18.72 -15.00
CA LEU A 26 16.05 17.93 -14.15
C LEU A 26 14.88 18.82 -13.69
N PRO A 27 13.62 18.47 -14.03
CA PRO A 27 12.47 19.27 -13.63
C PRO A 27 12.30 19.27 -12.10
N PRO A 28 11.88 20.39 -11.50
CA PRO A 28 11.59 20.45 -10.07
C PRO A 28 10.30 19.67 -9.74
N LEU A 29 10.26 19.05 -8.55
CA LEU A 29 9.08 18.33 -8.06
C LEU A 29 7.85 19.24 -7.86
N SER A 30 8.05 20.56 -7.76
CA SER A 30 6.96 21.55 -7.69
C SER A 30 6.05 21.57 -8.92
N LEU A 31 6.42 20.88 -10.01
CA LEU A 31 5.54 20.68 -11.16
C LEU A 31 4.45 19.64 -10.91
N LEU A 32 4.57 18.84 -9.85
CA LEU A 32 3.59 17.83 -9.48
C LEU A 32 2.54 18.44 -8.55
N ASP A 33 1.28 18.10 -8.79
CA ASP A 33 0.20 18.42 -7.86
C ASP A 33 0.31 17.55 -6.60
N GLN A 34 -0.06 18.12 -5.47
CA GLN A 34 -0.12 17.37 -4.21
C GLN A 34 -1.28 16.37 -4.25
N GLY A 35 -1.00 15.11 -3.93
CA GLY A 35 -2.04 14.10 -3.77
C GLY A 35 -3.02 14.48 -2.65
N THR A 36 -4.31 14.22 -2.88
CA THR A 36 -5.31 14.29 -1.82
C THR A 36 -5.23 13.02 -0.98
N GLY A 37 -5.18 13.16 0.34
CA GLY A 37 -5.36 12.03 1.25
C GLY A 37 -6.81 11.55 1.24
N GLY A 38 -7.03 10.27 1.48
CA GLY A 38 -8.36 9.74 1.77
C GLY A 38 -8.63 9.74 3.27
N GLU A 39 -9.79 10.22 3.69
CA GLU A 39 -10.27 10.06 5.07
C GLU A 39 -10.96 8.71 5.25
N ILE A 40 -10.65 8.03 6.35
CA ILE A 40 -11.26 6.74 6.68
C ILE A 40 -12.47 6.97 7.57
N ASN A 41 -13.67 6.73 7.04
CA ASN A 41 -14.90 6.78 7.82
C ASN A 41 -15.18 5.44 8.50
N ARG A 42 -14.86 5.35 9.79
CA ARG A 42 -15.03 4.13 10.59
C ARG A 42 -16.48 3.62 10.63
N ARG A 43 -17.48 4.52 10.70
CA ARG A 43 -18.89 4.10 10.75
C ARG A 43 -19.29 3.40 9.45
N LEU A 44 -18.91 3.98 8.32
CA LEU A 44 -19.18 3.39 7.01
C LEU A 44 -18.55 2.01 6.84
N LEU A 45 -17.34 1.82 7.38
CA LEU A 45 -16.66 0.51 7.38
C LEU A 45 -17.43 -0.53 8.22
N GLU A 46 -17.89 -0.14 9.40
CA GLU A 46 -18.67 -1.02 10.29
C GLU A 46 -20.05 -1.34 9.70
N GLU A 47 -20.71 -0.38 9.05
CA GLU A 47 -21.97 -0.60 8.32
C GLU A 47 -21.78 -1.55 7.14
N THR A 48 -20.73 -1.36 6.36
CA THR A 48 -20.38 -2.25 5.23
C THR A 48 -20.08 -3.66 5.71
N ALA A 49 -19.37 -3.80 6.83
CA ALA A 49 -19.07 -5.10 7.43
C ALA A 49 -20.33 -5.86 7.81
N ARG A 50 -21.30 -5.21 8.48
CA ARG A 50 -22.58 -5.83 8.83
C ARG A 50 -23.38 -6.26 7.60
N GLN A 51 -23.40 -5.44 6.56
CA GLN A 51 -24.06 -5.77 5.30
C GLN A 51 -23.43 -6.99 4.63
N LEU A 52 -22.09 -7.09 4.68
CA LEU A 52 -21.37 -8.24 4.16
C LEU A 52 -21.75 -9.52 4.90
N GLU A 53 -21.73 -9.52 6.24
CA GLU A 53 -22.12 -10.68 7.06
C GLU A 53 -23.56 -11.13 6.79
N ASP A 54 -24.52 -10.19 6.76
CA ASP A 54 -25.92 -10.48 6.46
C ASP A 54 -26.10 -11.07 5.06
N THR A 55 -25.40 -10.50 4.06
CA THR A 55 -25.44 -11.01 2.68
C THR A 55 -24.90 -12.44 2.60
N LEU A 56 -23.78 -12.74 3.28
CA LEU A 56 -23.22 -14.08 3.32
C LEU A 56 -24.20 -15.08 3.94
N LEU A 57 -24.84 -14.70 5.05
CA LEU A 57 -25.86 -15.52 5.72
C LEU A 57 -27.05 -15.81 4.81
N GLN A 58 -27.53 -14.81 4.07
CA GLN A 58 -28.61 -14.98 3.08
C GLN A 58 -28.25 -15.98 1.97
N HIS A 59 -26.98 -16.09 1.62
CA HIS A 59 -26.46 -17.06 0.65
C HIS A 59 -26.09 -18.42 1.28
N GLY A 60 -26.42 -18.64 2.56
CA GLY A 60 -26.17 -19.89 3.27
C GLY A 60 -24.71 -20.07 3.72
N VAL A 61 -23.94 -18.99 3.75
CA VAL A 61 -22.58 -18.96 4.27
C VAL A 61 -22.60 -18.36 5.68
N ASP A 62 -22.41 -19.20 6.69
CA ASP A 62 -22.20 -18.75 8.06
C ASP A 62 -20.75 -18.31 8.22
N ALA A 63 -20.52 -17.00 8.30
CA ALA A 63 -19.20 -16.40 8.43
C ALA A 63 -19.25 -15.22 9.40
N GLN A 64 -18.18 -15.03 10.15
CA GLN A 64 -18.02 -13.94 11.13
C GLN A 64 -16.83 -13.06 10.78
N LEU A 65 -16.99 -11.74 10.87
CA LEU A 65 -15.92 -10.79 10.60
C LEU A 65 -14.85 -10.80 11.69
N THR A 66 -13.59 -10.96 11.28
CA THR A 66 -12.43 -10.95 12.20
C THR A 66 -11.63 -9.66 12.13
N LYS A 67 -11.50 -9.05 10.93
CA LYS A 67 -10.67 -7.85 10.75
C LYS A 67 -11.11 -6.99 9.58
N ILE A 68 -10.93 -5.67 9.73
CA ILE A 68 -11.09 -4.68 8.67
C ILE A 68 -9.75 -3.98 8.43
N VAL A 69 -9.26 -3.99 7.21
CA VAL A 69 -8.01 -3.33 6.80
C VAL A 69 -8.28 -2.42 5.59
N PRO A 70 -8.50 -1.10 5.80
CA PRO A 70 -8.68 -0.16 4.70
C PRO A 70 -7.35 0.09 3.98
N GLY A 71 -7.36 -0.04 2.66
CA GLY A 71 -6.26 0.35 1.79
C GLY A 71 -6.58 1.64 1.02
N PRO A 72 -5.64 2.16 0.22
CA PRO A 72 -5.84 3.40 -0.55
C PRO A 72 -7.00 3.35 -1.56
N THR A 73 -7.33 2.15 -2.05
CA THR A 73 -8.35 1.94 -3.07
C THR A 73 -9.43 0.96 -2.62
N VAL A 74 -9.03 -0.15 -1.99
CA VAL A 74 -9.93 -1.21 -1.54
C VAL A 74 -9.79 -1.47 -0.06
N THR A 75 -10.86 -1.95 0.57
CA THR A 75 -10.84 -2.40 1.98
C THR A 75 -10.90 -3.92 2.03
N ARG A 76 -10.00 -4.53 2.80
CA ARG A 76 -10.02 -5.97 3.07
C ARG A 76 -10.86 -6.26 4.31
N TYR A 77 -11.83 -7.14 4.16
CA TYR A 77 -12.64 -7.70 5.24
C TYR A 77 -12.24 -9.17 5.40
N GLU A 78 -11.66 -9.52 6.55
CA GLU A 78 -11.23 -10.89 6.88
C GLU A 78 -12.39 -11.56 7.65
N ILE A 79 -12.71 -12.80 7.31
CA ILE A 79 -13.85 -13.57 7.86
C ILE A 79 -13.41 -15.02 8.19
N GLU A 80 -14.10 -15.67 9.13
CA GLU A 80 -13.94 -17.08 9.51
C GLU A 80 -15.29 -17.81 9.58
#